data_AF-A0A3A8IDT1-F1
#
_entry.id   AF-A0A3A8IDT1-F1
#
_cell.length_a   1.000
_cell.length_b   1.000
_cell.length_c   1.000
_cell.angle_alpha   90.00
_cell.angle_beta   90.00
_cell.angle_gamma   90.00
#
_symmetry.space_group_name_H-M   'P 1'
#
loop_
_entity.id
_entity.type
_entity.pdbx_description
1 polymer ?
#
loop_
_entity_poly.entity_id
_entity_poly.type
_entity_poly.pdbx_seq_one_letter_code
_entity_poly.pdbx_strand_id
1 'polypeptide(L)'
;MHSVPSRRFTPRALLASLTLCASVFAACGGEKPPPTPDPPTVTLTVPQPNTAAPSLTVRVIVSGCDAVSRVDIYDRDTFLKTVDYTSGSMDFELAYNEIKYDRGLAVGLSLNARATCADGRTNSSQPQPATFLPVTKVIKDPDPNGQVVTDFFTAEGSGTNAAFIGCGNTTTGTGTLYRVDSAGVVRNSVEMQIPCSASTVVTELNPTSNKRWVWTPGVGAIAVDSNFVVTGKTAPSYALKNLSVMSNGDALVSDGPSVSRLPHTAAGGTFQWTYKGLWAPVGPAKQRAENVLIPIVRVPQESTGLLVELVVVTVDATKTGSIPAVSERTILQFTGAVEHPPITAFNLDGSVIYISFPFNNNQSRVQACLTSMDGCEGAAYKWESPFFPVEIQGVFHYASGSRLAIVGLQRVWFLDSNSGLVVNKGGTSVDASGQLQILQVQMGRANTSEFYILAGPAPGSSGLPTMPQEIVAVDSAEQGELFRYEVSSSLSCSVDDSGRLWMRLGNNLVQALTLPEYRAVKK
;
A
#
# COMPACT_ATOMS: atom_id res chain seq x y z
N MET A 1 -33.80 -44.38 13.93
CA MET A 1 -34.60 -45.10 14.95
C MET A 1 -33.93 -46.44 15.24
N HIS A 2 -33.71 -46.72 16.52
CA HIS A 2 -33.51 -48.06 17.13
C HIS A 2 -32.39 -48.96 16.57
N SER A 3 -31.27 -49.06 17.29
CA SER A 3 -30.99 -50.05 18.36
C SER A 3 -30.28 -51.29 17.81
N VAL A 4 -28.98 -51.40 18.09
CA VAL A 4 -28.24 -52.67 17.97
C VAL A 4 -28.09 -53.25 19.37
N PRO A 5 -28.47 -54.53 19.60
CA PRO A 5 -28.36 -55.17 20.91
C PRO A 5 -27.00 -55.85 21.15
N SER A 6 -26.74 -55.99 22.44
CA SER A 6 -25.61 -56.55 23.17
C SER A 6 -25.33 -58.06 23.01
N ARG A 7 -24.06 -58.46 23.15
CA ARG A 7 -23.49 -59.40 24.17
C ARG A 7 -21.98 -59.58 23.92
N ARG A 8 -21.11 -59.16 24.84
CA ARG A 8 -20.49 -59.86 26.00
C ARG A 8 -19.47 -60.94 25.64
N PHE A 9 -18.19 -60.66 25.95
CA PHE A 9 -17.31 -61.55 26.71
C PHE A 9 -16.30 -60.71 27.52
N THR A 10 -16.44 -60.78 28.84
CA THR A 10 -15.51 -60.39 29.92
C THR A 10 -14.70 -61.64 30.34
N PRO A 11 -13.93 -61.65 31.44
CA PRO A 11 -12.76 -60.83 31.85
C PRO A 11 -11.60 -61.77 32.33
N ARG A 12 -10.48 -61.22 32.82
CA ARG A 12 -9.86 -61.74 34.05
C ARG A 12 -8.94 -60.71 34.70
N ALA A 13 -9.42 -60.22 35.83
CA ALA A 13 -8.65 -59.59 36.89
C ALA A 13 -8.21 -60.66 37.90
N LEU A 14 -7.09 -60.43 38.58
CA LEU A 14 -6.69 -61.04 39.86
C LEU A 14 -5.87 -59.95 40.57
N LEU A 15 -6.50 -59.10 41.39
CA LEU A 15 -6.78 -59.23 42.83
C LEU A 15 -5.53 -59.36 43.72
N ALA A 16 -5.38 -58.31 44.53
CA ALA A 16 -4.45 -58.08 45.61
C ALA A 16 -4.68 -58.97 46.84
N SER A 17 -3.63 -59.13 47.66
CA SER A 17 -3.63 -58.88 49.12
C SER A 17 -2.31 -59.42 49.72
N LEU A 18 -1.38 -58.59 50.18
CA LEU A 18 -1.24 -58.02 51.55
C LEU A 18 -1.00 -59.05 52.67
N THR A 19 0.24 -59.10 53.15
CA THR A 19 0.56 -59.44 54.55
C THR A 19 1.70 -58.55 55.04
N LEU A 20 1.39 -57.82 56.11
CA LEU A 20 2.22 -56.88 56.85
C LEU A 20 2.89 -57.56 58.06
N CYS A 21 3.88 -56.86 58.63
CA CYS A 21 4.52 -57.01 59.95
C CYS A 21 5.69 -58.01 60.06
N ALA A 22 6.80 -57.74 60.73
CA ALA A 22 7.35 -56.52 61.34
C ALA A 22 8.80 -56.83 61.81
N SER A 23 9.75 -55.93 61.58
CA SER A 23 10.88 -55.69 62.51
C SER A 23 11.53 -54.34 62.19
N VAL A 24 11.13 -53.34 62.97
CA VAL A 24 11.81 -52.06 63.23
C VAL A 24 12.96 -52.39 64.22
N PHE A 25 14.18 -51.84 64.25
CA PHE A 25 14.68 -50.48 64.11
C PHE A 25 16.20 -50.53 63.79
N ALA A 26 16.64 -49.71 62.83
CA ALA A 26 17.90 -48.98 62.95
C ALA A 26 17.63 -47.57 62.40
N ALA A 27 17.81 -46.59 63.28
CA ALA A 27 17.48 -45.21 63.05
C ALA A 27 18.41 -44.57 62.00
N CYS A 28 17.80 -43.92 61.01
CA CYS A 28 18.22 -42.61 60.51
C CYS A 28 16.93 -41.90 60.11
N GLY A 29 16.37 -41.12 61.03
CA GLY A 29 15.36 -40.12 60.71
C GLY A 29 16.01 -39.03 59.86
N GLY A 30 16.21 -39.30 58.58
CA GLY A 30 16.39 -38.23 57.61
C GLY A 30 15.03 -37.60 57.39
N GLU A 31 14.92 -36.29 57.56
CA GLU A 31 13.78 -35.53 57.07
C GLU A 31 13.43 -36.04 55.66
N LYS A 32 12.13 -36.24 55.39
CA LYS A 32 11.66 -36.48 54.03
C LYS A 32 12.35 -35.41 53.15
N PRO A 33 13.05 -35.77 52.06
CA PRO A 33 13.72 -34.77 51.25
C PRO A 33 12.72 -33.66 50.97
N PRO A 34 13.07 -32.38 51.19
CA PRO A 34 12.15 -31.30 50.93
C PRO A 34 11.58 -31.50 49.53
N PRO A 35 10.25 -31.30 49.34
CA PRO A 35 9.64 -31.50 48.03
C PRO A 35 10.46 -30.74 46.99
N THR A 36 10.79 -31.41 45.88
CA THR A 36 11.56 -30.78 44.79
C THR A 36 10.85 -29.48 44.43
N PRO A 37 11.51 -28.32 44.53
CA PRO A 37 10.85 -27.05 44.25
C PRO A 37 10.31 -27.04 42.82
N ASP A 38 9.05 -26.65 42.65
CA ASP A 38 8.40 -26.58 41.33
C ASP A 38 9.23 -25.70 40.39
N PRO A 39 9.40 -26.03 39.10
CA PRO A 39 10.14 -25.15 38.17
C PRO A 39 9.52 -23.74 38.13
N PRO A 40 10.32 -22.69 37.81
CA PRO A 40 9.79 -21.34 37.72
C PRO A 40 8.66 -21.25 36.68
N THR A 41 7.70 -20.38 36.91
CA THR A 41 6.70 -20.03 35.89
C THR A 41 7.20 -18.80 35.14
N VAL A 42 7.28 -18.90 33.81
CA VAL A 42 7.75 -17.83 32.94
C VAL A 42 6.65 -17.46 31.97
N THR A 43 6.29 -16.19 31.93
CA THR A 43 5.35 -15.64 30.95
C THR A 43 6.07 -14.56 30.14
N LEU A 44 5.99 -14.67 28.82
CA LEU A 44 6.37 -13.62 27.89
C LEU A 44 5.09 -13.10 27.25
N THR A 45 4.97 -11.79 27.08
CA THR A 45 3.92 -11.15 26.29
C THR A 45 4.53 -10.07 25.40
N VAL A 46 3.92 -9.86 24.23
CA VAL A 46 4.27 -8.77 23.32
C VAL A 46 3.10 -7.78 23.34
N PRO A 47 3.20 -6.64 24.05
CA PRO A 47 2.06 -5.72 24.22
C PRO A 47 1.47 -5.23 22.90
N GLN A 48 2.30 -5.09 21.88
CA GLN A 48 1.91 -4.74 20.52
C GLN A 48 2.43 -5.83 19.57
N PRO A 49 1.64 -6.91 19.34
CA PRO A 49 2.10 -8.07 18.59
C PRO A 49 2.26 -7.79 17.09
N ASN A 50 1.76 -6.67 16.57
CA ASN A 50 2.02 -6.24 15.19
C ASN A 50 2.50 -4.79 15.21
N THR A 51 3.80 -4.61 15.01
CA THR A 51 4.47 -3.33 15.29
C THR A 51 5.44 -2.95 14.18
N ALA A 52 5.29 -1.72 13.69
CA ALA A 52 6.31 -1.00 12.94
C ALA A 52 6.94 0.07 13.85
N ALA A 53 8.12 -0.21 14.40
CA ALA A 53 8.81 0.67 15.33
C ALA A 53 10.34 0.50 15.25
N PRO A 54 11.15 1.41 15.83
CA PRO A 54 12.61 1.24 15.89
C PRO A 54 13.06 0.02 16.68
N SER A 55 12.24 -0.42 17.64
CA SER A 55 12.46 -1.60 18.49
C SER A 55 11.12 -2.28 18.80
N LEU A 56 11.18 -3.56 19.18
CA LEU A 56 10.03 -4.34 19.63
C LEU A 56 10.01 -4.41 21.15
N THR A 57 8.96 -3.88 21.77
CA THR A 57 8.75 -3.99 23.22
C THR A 57 8.24 -5.39 23.58
N VAL A 58 8.90 -6.03 24.55
CA VAL A 58 8.56 -7.36 25.07
C VAL A 58 8.47 -7.28 26.59
N ARG A 59 7.48 -7.96 27.16
CA ARG A 59 7.24 -8.02 28.60
C ARG A 59 7.49 -9.44 29.10
N VAL A 60 8.25 -9.57 30.18
CA VAL A 60 8.50 -10.85 30.85
C VAL A 60 8.11 -10.79 32.33
N ILE A 61 7.50 -11.86 32.80
CA ILE A 61 7.15 -12.10 34.19
C ILE A 61 7.71 -13.47 34.59
N VAL A 62 8.51 -13.53 35.64
CA VAL A 62 9.04 -14.76 36.23
C VAL A 62 8.55 -14.89 37.68
N SER A 63 7.97 -16.04 38.03
CA SER A 63 7.57 -16.39 39.39
C SER A 63 8.06 -17.78 39.78
N GLY A 64 8.11 -18.07 41.09
CA GLY A 64 8.62 -19.36 41.60
C GLY A 64 10.14 -19.46 41.76
N CYS A 65 10.87 -18.35 41.59
CA CYS A 65 12.27 -18.19 42.01
C CYS A 65 12.35 -17.22 43.20
N ASP A 66 13.20 -17.50 44.19
CA ASP A 66 13.59 -16.50 45.19
C ASP A 66 14.49 -15.42 44.56
N ALA A 67 15.37 -15.84 43.65
CA ALA A 67 16.17 -14.96 42.81
C ALA A 67 16.30 -15.53 41.39
N VAL A 68 16.15 -14.68 40.39
CA VAL A 68 16.38 -15.03 38.97
C VAL A 68 17.82 -14.75 38.64
N SER A 69 18.55 -15.76 38.15
CA SER A 69 19.95 -15.64 37.73
C SER A 69 20.07 -15.12 36.30
N ARG A 70 19.20 -15.59 35.41
CA ARG A 70 19.28 -15.28 33.98
C ARG A 70 17.93 -15.41 33.30
N VAL A 71 17.64 -14.51 32.36
CA VAL A 71 16.52 -14.63 31.41
C VAL A 71 17.06 -14.51 29.99
N ASP A 72 16.86 -15.55 29.18
CA ASP A 72 17.25 -15.58 27.77
C ASP A 72 16.02 -15.52 26.86
N ILE A 73 16.12 -14.73 25.80
CA ILE A 73 15.05 -14.54 24.82
C ILE A 73 15.43 -15.24 23.52
N TYR A 74 14.47 -15.96 22.97
CA TYR A 74 14.63 -16.70 21.72
C TYR A 74 13.51 -16.33 20.73
N ASP A 75 13.82 -16.31 19.43
CA ASP A 75 12.83 -16.54 18.37
C ASP A 75 12.88 -18.02 17.99
N ARG A 76 11.82 -18.76 18.33
CA ARG A 76 11.79 -20.23 18.24
C ARG A 76 12.97 -20.81 19.03
N ASP A 77 13.96 -21.36 18.32
CA ASP A 77 15.17 -21.94 18.91
C ASP A 77 16.40 -21.03 18.77
N THR A 78 16.27 -19.88 18.09
CA THR A 78 17.37 -18.94 17.88
C THR A 78 17.48 -17.99 19.06
N PHE A 79 18.61 -18.05 19.78
CA PHE A 79 18.93 -17.09 20.84
C PHE A 79 19.06 -15.68 20.26
N LEU A 80 18.38 -14.72 20.90
CA LEU A 80 18.43 -13.30 20.54
C LEU A 80 19.29 -12.51 21.55
N LYS A 81 18.96 -12.61 22.84
CA LYS A 81 19.55 -11.76 23.88
C LYS A 81 19.33 -12.32 25.29
N THR A 82 20.23 -11.97 26.21
CA THR A 82 20.03 -12.12 27.66
C THR A 82 19.55 -10.80 28.25
N VAL A 83 18.50 -10.84 29.07
CA VAL A 83 17.88 -9.67 29.70
C VAL A 83 18.27 -9.61 31.17
N ASP A 84 18.66 -8.42 31.63
CA ASP A 84 18.94 -8.12 33.04
C ASP A 84 17.63 -8.01 33.82
N TYR A 85 17.06 -9.16 34.17
CA TYR A 85 15.80 -9.24 34.91
C TYR A 85 16.00 -8.93 36.38
N THR A 86 15.27 -7.93 36.90
CA THR A 86 15.38 -7.50 38.30
C THR A 86 14.27 -8.09 39.17
N SER A 87 13.00 -7.80 38.86
CA SER A 87 11.84 -8.40 39.54
C SER A 87 10.52 -8.08 38.83
N GLY A 88 9.46 -8.81 39.16
CA GLY A 88 8.08 -8.45 38.80
C GLY A 88 7.76 -8.57 37.31
N SER A 89 7.02 -7.59 36.79
CA SER A 89 6.75 -7.47 35.36
C SER A 89 7.71 -6.45 34.77
N MET A 90 8.56 -6.89 33.85
CA MET A 90 9.59 -6.05 33.24
C MET A 90 9.40 -5.95 31.73
N ASP A 91 9.46 -4.73 31.22
CA ASP A 91 9.51 -4.46 29.78
C ASP A 91 10.96 -4.26 29.36
N PHE A 92 11.32 -4.80 28.20
CA PHE A 92 12.59 -4.54 27.53
C PHE A 92 12.36 -4.40 26.02
N GLU A 93 13.39 -3.92 25.33
CA GLU A 93 13.35 -3.71 23.90
C GLU A 93 14.30 -4.68 23.19
N LEU A 94 13.79 -5.27 22.11
CA LEU A 94 14.59 -5.91 21.08
C LEU A 94 14.84 -4.90 19.96
N ALA A 95 16.09 -4.48 19.81
CA ALA A 95 16.48 -3.61 18.71
C ALA A 95 16.45 -4.40 17.38
N TYR A 96 16.25 -3.70 16.26
CA TYR A 96 16.17 -4.38 14.96
C TYR A 96 17.42 -5.19 14.63
N ASN A 97 18.61 -4.77 15.04
CA ASN A 97 19.85 -5.51 14.81
C ASN A 97 20.02 -6.76 15.70
N GLU A 98 19.14 -6.98 16.68
CA GLU A 98 19.11 -8.17 17.53
C GLU A 98 18.18 -9.26 16.95
N ILE A 99 17.41 -8.94 15.90
CA ILE A 99 16.45 -9.82 15.25
C ILE A 99 16.99 -10.29 13.89
N LYS A 100 16.74 -11.55 13.53
CA LYS A 100 17.10 -12.10 12.21
C LYS A 100 15.95 -11.96 11.23
N TYR A 101 16.24 -11.53 10.01
CA TYR A 101 15.26 -11.26 8.94
C TYR A 101 15.40 -12.22 7.75
N ASP A 102 15.45 -13.52 8.05
CA ASP A 102 15.61 -14.59 7.07
C ASP A 102 14.36 -14.82 6.19
N ARG A 103 13.20 -14.31 6.61
CA ARG A 103 11.87 -14.56 6.00
C ARG A 103 11.18 -13.28 5.50
N GLY A 104 11.94 -12.21 5.29
CA GLY A 104 11.40 -10.88 4.92
C GLY A 104 11.61 -9.86 6.04
N LEU A 105 11.41 -8.58 5.73
CA LEU A 105 11.75 -7.48 6.65
C LEU A 105 10.63 -7.15 7.64
N ALA A 106 9.38 -7.40 7.29
CA ALA A 106 8.31 -7.54 8.26
C ALA A 106 8.29 -8.99 8.73
N VAL A 107 9.04 -9.28 9.79
CA VAL A 107 9.35 -10.66 10.18
C VAL A 107 8.31 -11.22 11.15
N GLY A 108 7.86 -12.45 10.89
CA GLY A 108 7.01 -13.24 11.79
C GLY A 108 7.82 -13.99 12.85
N LEU A 109 7.81 -13.46 14.07
CA LEU A 109 8.49 -13.95 15.26
C LEU A 109 7.60 -14.91 16.06
N SER A 110 8.24 -15.82 16.77
CA SER A 110 7.62 -16.70 17.77
C SER A 110 8.49 -16.66 19.03
N LEU A 111 8.29 -15.61 19.83
CA LEU A 111 9.17 -15.26 20.95
C LEU A 111 8.90 -16.13 22.17
N ASN A 112 9.95 -16.65 22.79
CA ASN A 112 9.86 -17.28 24.11
C ASN A 112 10.98 -16.79 25.04
N ALA A 113 10.71 -16.82 26.34
CA ALA A 113 11.68 -16.52 27.37
C ALA A 113 12.03 -17.79 28.14
N ARG A 114 13.32 -18.02 28.38
CA ARG A 114 13.82 -19.06 29.29
C ARG A 114 14.40 -18.39 30.52
N ALA A 115 13.83 -18.65 31.69
CA ALA A 115 14.38 -18.17 32.95
C ALA A 115 15.14 -19.28 33.66
N THR A 116 16.24 -18.90 34.31
CA THR A 116 17.04 -19.76 35.20
C THR A 116 17.05 -19.12 36.58
N CYS A 117 16.53 -19.83 37.59
CA CYS A 117 16.63 -19.41 38.99
C CYS A 117 18.08 -19.53 39.49
N ALA A 118 18.43 -18.83 40.57
CA ALA A 118 19.76 -18.92 41.20
C ALA A 118 20.12 -20.34 41.69
N ASP A 119 19.12 -21.19 41.95
CA ASP A 119 19.29 -22.60 42.35
C ASP A 119 19.45 -23.56 41.15
N GLY A 120 19.48 -23.05 39.92
CA GLY A 120 19.69 -23.82 38.69
C GLY A 120 18.42 -24.38 38.05
N ARG A 121 17.24 -24.21 38.66
CA ARG A 121 15.96 -24.60 38.00
C ARG A 121 15.70 -23.70 36.79
N THR A 122 15.22 -24.31 35.71
CA THR A 122 14.92 -23.59 34.46
C THR A 122 13.51 -23.89 33.98
N ASN A 123 12.86 -22.92 33.36
CA ASN A 123 11.64 -23.16 32.59
C ASN A 123 11.54 -22.16 31.43
N SER A 124 10.69 -22.46 30.45
CA SER A 124 10.44 -21.59 29.30
C SER A 124 8.97 -21.19 29.21
N SER A 125 8.71 -19.98 28.72
CA SER A 125 7.35 -19.52 28.44
C SER A 125 6.76 -20.23 27.23
N GLN A 126 5.44 -20.17 27.09
CA GLN A 126 4.80 -20.47 25.81
C GLN A 126 5.24 -19.45 24.74
N PRO A 127 5.40 -19.87 23.47
CA PRO A 127 5.74 -18.95 22.39
C PRO A 127 4.65 -17.89 22.18
N GLN A 128 5.06 -16.65 21.95
CA GLN A 128 4.18 -15.54 21.59
C GLN A 128 4.44 -15.10 20.15
N PRO A 129 3.41 -15.10 19.29
CA PRO A 129 3.56 -14.60 17.94
C PRO A 129 3.71 -13.07 17.93
N ALA A 130 4.58 -12.56 17.08
CA ALA A 130 4.65 -11.14 16.77
C ALA A 130 5.08 -10.91 15.32
N THR A 131 4.62 -9.81 14.72
CA THR A 131 5.11 -9.28 13.45
C THR A 131 5.85 -7.98 13.75
N PHE A 132 7.11 -7.90 13.34
CA PHE A 132 7.94 -6.70 13.54
C PHE A 132 8.48 -6.20 12.21
N LEU A 133 8.19 -4.94 11.87
CA LEU A 133 8.78 -4.22 10.76
C LEU A 133 9.72 -3.12 11.31
N PRO A 134 11.04 -3.18 11.07
CA PRO A 134 11.94 -2.17 11.57
C PRO A 134 11.80 -0.89 10.76
N VAL A 135 11.77 0.24 11.47
CA VAL A 135 11.56 1.58 10.91
C VAL A 135 12.44 2.57 11.67
N THR A 136 12.71 3.74 11.10
CA THR A 136 13.61 4.72 11.73
C THR A 136 12.94 5.48 12.85
N LYS A 137 11.67 5.88 12.67
CA LYS A 137 10.91 6.55 13.71
C LYS A 137 9.41 6.41 13.51
N VAL A 138 8.69 6.62 14.60
CA VAL A 138 7.23 6.71 14.66
C VAL A 138 6.86 8.10 15.16
N ILE A 139 5.99 8.78 14.42
CA ILE A 139 5.38 10.05 14.78
C ILE A 139 3.92 9.75 15.12
N LYS A 140 3.48 10.17 16.30
CA LYS A 140 2.08 10.07 16.70
C LYS A 140 1.37 11.35 16.30
N ASP A 141 0.10 11.25 15.94
CA ASP A 141 -0.71 12.44 15.76
C ASP A 141 -0.75 13.28 17.05
N PRO A 142 -0.75 14.61 16.93
CA PRO A 142 -0.74 15.51 18.07
C PRO A 142 -2.06 15.48 18.86
N ASP A 143 -3.16 15.09 18.21
CA ASP A 143 -4.45 14.86 18.86
C ASP A 143 -4.69 13.34 19.00
N PRO A 144 -4.74 12.79 20.23
CA PRO A 144 -5.03 11.37 20.43
C PRO A 144 -6.45 10.97 19.99
N ASN A 145 -7.36 11.93 19.76
CA ASN A 145 -8.74 11.71 19.34
C ASN A 145 -9.01 12.13 17.89
N GLY A 146 -8.01 12.68 17.18
CA GLY A 146 -8.19 13.28 15.86
C GLY A 146 -7.10 12.86 14.89
N GLN A 147 -7.49 12.47 13.68
CA GLN A 147 -6.57 12.28 12.57
C GLN A 147 -6.41 13.61 11.83
N VAL A 148 -5.25 14.28 11.98
CA VAL A 148 -5.01 15.57 11.33
C VAL A 148 -4.54 15.41 9.88
N VAL A 149 -3.74 14.38 9.63
CA VAL A 149 -3.37 13.95 8.27
C VAL A 149 -4.17 12.71 7.95
N THR A 150 -5.02 12.78 6.93
CA THR A 150 -5.78 11.62 6.46
C THR A 150 -4.92 10.43 6.16
N ASP A 151 -5.57 9.26 6.08
CA ASP A 151 -4.96 8.07 5.52
C ASP A 151 -4.30 8.42 4.20
N PHE A 152 -4.94 9.12 3.27
CA PHE A 152 -4.27 9.59 2.06
C PHE A 152 -3.51 10.89 2.31
N PHE A 153 -2.20 10.87 2.05
CA PHE A 153 -1.32 12.02 2.16
C PHE A 153 -0.23 11.98 1.10
N THR A 154 0.38 13.14 0.85
CA THR A 154 1.64 13.24 0.12
C THR A 154 2.75 13.72 1.05
N ALA A 155 3.95 13.19 0.89
CA ALA A 155 5.15 13.65 1.57
C ALA A 155 5.92 14.65 0.69
N GLU A 156 6.35 15.75 1.27
CA GLU A 156 7.25 16.73 0.66
C GLU A 156 8.44 17.02 1.56
N GLY A 157 9.50 17.59 1.01
CA GLY A 157 10.74 17.82 1.75
C GLY A 157 11.50 16.52 2.01
N SER A 158 12.47 16.58 2.91
CA SER A 158 13.29 15.42 3.29
C SER A 158 13.82 15.56 4.71
N GLY A 159 14.17 14.41 5.33
CA GLY A 159 14.77 14.38 6.66
C GLY A 159 13.92 15.06 7.73
N THR A 160 14.50 16.02 8.45
CA THR A 160 13.77 16.80 9.48
C THR A 160 12.80 17.82 8.88
N ASN A 161 13.00 18.20 7.61
CA ASN A 161 12.14 19.14 6.89
C ASN A 161 11.01 18.43 6.13
N ALA A 162 10.86 17.11 6.31
CA ALA A 162 9.73 16.39 5.75
C ALA A 162 8.41 16.92 6.32
N ALA A 163 7.43 17.12 5.44
CA ALA A 163 6.08 17.51 5.79
C ALA A 163 5.06 16.64 5.05
N PHE A 164 3.89 16.51 5.65
CA PHE A 164 2.82 15.62 5.22
C PHE A 164 1.58 16.45 4.94
N ILE A 165 1.08 16.32 3.72
CA ILE A 165 -0.07 17.05 3.23
C ILE A 165 -1.20 16.06 3.05
N GLY A 166 -2.20 16.14 3.92
CA GLY A 166 -3.44 15.37 3.88
C GLY A 166 -4.63 16.29 4.14
N CYS A 167 -5.84 15.78 3.99
CA CYS A 167 -7.03 16.61 4.11
C CYS A 167 -8.04 15.98 5.09
N GLY A 168 -8.50 16.71 6.10
CA GLY A 168 -9.50 16.22 7.05
C GLY A 168 -10.83 16.96 6.90
N ASN A 169 -11.94 16.34 7.31
CA ASN A 169 -13.21 17.06 7.46
C ASN A 169 -13.30 17.63 8.88
N THR A 170 -13.57 18.91 9.01
CA THR A 170 -13.91 19.53 10.30
C THR A 170 -15.30 19.08 10.75
N THR A 171 -15.68 19.40 11.99
CA THR A 171 -17.04 19.17 12.52
C THR A 171 -18.14 19.83 11.68
N THR A 172 -17.81 20.85 10.89
CA THR A 172 -18.73 21.53 9.97
C THR A 172 -18.89 20.81 8.62
N GLY A 173 -18.22 19.66 8.42
CA GLY A 173 -18.29 18.86 7.19
C GLY A 173 -17.52 19.45 6.01
N THR A 174 -16.77 20.53 6.22
CA THR A 174 -15.97 21.16 5.17
C THR A 174 -14.57 20.53 5.15
N GLY A 175 -14.12 20.12 3.96
CA GLY A 175 -12.77 19.59 3.79
C GLY A 175 -11.73 20.68 4.04
N THR A 176 -10.72 20.37 4.84
CA THR A 176 -9.59 21.24 5.18
C THR A 176 -8.30 20.50 4.86
N LEU A 177 -7.41 21.11 4.11
CA LEU A 177 -6.07 20.60 3.85
C LEU A 177 -5.15 21.01 5.00
N TYR A 178 -4.31 20.09 5.48
CA TYR A 178 -3.36 20.31 6.55
C TYR A 178 -1.93 20.02 6.06
N ARG A 179 -0.98 20.80 6.54
CA ARG A 179 0.46 20.48 6.51
C ARG A 179 0.90 20.14 7.91
N VAL A 180 1.40 18.93 8.11
CA VAL A 180 1.98 18.47 9.38
C VAL A 180 3.45 18.20 9.19
N ASP A 181 4.31 18.64 10.10
CA ASP A 181 5.75 18.41 9.99
C ASP A 181 6.20 17.03 10.52
N SER A 182 7.49 16.76 10.39
CA SER A 182 8.13 15.53 10.88
C SER A 182 8.19 15.37 12.42
N ALA A 183 7.65 16.33 13.17
CA ALA A 183 7.43 16.29 14.62
C ALA A 183 5.95 16.10 14.99
N GLY A 184 5.05 15.99 14.00
CA GLY A 184 3.61 15.84 14.22
C GLY A 184 2.89 17.17 14.48
N VAL A 185 3.51 18.32 14.21
CA VAL A 185 2.91 19.63 14.45
C VAL A 185 2.27 20.19 13.19
N VAL A 186 1.02 20.66 13.28
CA VAL A 186 0.35 21.39 12.20
C VAL A 186 1.06 22.71 11.95
N ARG A 187 1.56 22.90 10.73
CA ARG A 187 2.25 24.12 10.31
C ARG A 187 1.37 25.05 9.50
N ASN A 188 0.51 24.49 8.66
CA ASN A 188 -0.42 25.23 7.82
C ASN A 188 -1.74 24.47 7.69
N SER A 189 -2.81 25.20 7.43
CA SER A 189 -4.08 24.61 7.00
C SER A 189 -4.83 25.57 6.07
N VAL A 190 -5.70 25.01 5.22
CA VAL A 190 -6.57 25.80 4.34
C VAL A 190 -7.87 25.07 4.05
N GLU A 191 -8.97 25.80 4.11
CA GLU A 191 -10.30 25.27 3.75
C GLU A 191 -10.38 25.03 2.24
N MET A 192 -10.83 23.85 1.84
CA MET A 192 -10.81 23.43 0.45
C MET A 192 -12.12 23.73 -0.31
N GLN A 193 -13.21 23.96 0.42
CA GLN A 193 -14.57 24.11 -0.15
C GLN A 193 -15.05 22.91 -0.98
N ILE A 194 -14.33 21.79 -0.89
CA ILE A 194 -14.74 20.47 -1.36
C ILE A 194 -14.57 19.49 -0.20
N PRO A 195 -15.46 18.49 -0.03
CA PRO A 195 -15.30 17.47 1.00
C PRO A 195 -14.05 16.62 0.79
N CYS A 196 -13.44 16.20 1.91
CA CYS A 196 -12.45 15.14 1.93
C CYS A 196 -13.13 13.77 1.96
N SER A 197 -12.59 12.83 1.19
CA SER A 197 -13.00 11.44 1.21
C SER A 197 -11.78 10.52 1.06
N ALA A 198 -12.02 9.22 1.16
CA ALA A 198 -11.02 8.21 0.86
C ALA A 198 -10.55 8.20 -0.61
N SER A 199 -11.23 8.93 -1.49
CA SER A 199 -10.86 9.07 -2.91
C SER A 199 -10.21 10.41 -3.22
N THR A 200 -9.99 11.29 -2.24
CA THR A 200 -9.29 12.55 -2.45
C THR A 200 -7.83 12.31 -2.82
N VAL A 201 -7.39 12.92 -3.91
CA VAL A 201 -6.03 12.83 -4.42
C VAL A 201 -5.33 14.17 -4.21
N VAL A 202 -4.14 14.11 -3.61
CA VAL A 202 -3.22 15.24 -3.52
C VAL A 202 -2.07 14.98 -4.50
N THR A 203 -1.95 15.84 -5.51
CA THR A 203 -0.85 15.76 -6.49
C THR A 203 0.47 16.27 -5.91
N GLU A 204 1.58 15.89 -6.54
CA GLU A 204 2.88 16.47 -6.24
C GLU A 204 2.92 17.98 -6.54
N LEU A 205 3.85 18.68 -5.90
CA LEU A 205 4.11 20.09 -6.18
C LEU A 205 4.69 20.25 -7.59
N ASN A 206 4.03 21.03 -8.44
CA ASN A 206 4.57 21.34 -9.75
C ASN A 206 5.79 22.27 -9.60
N PRO A 207 6.96 21.92 -10.17
CA PRO A 207 8.19 22.71 -9.99
C PRO A 207 8.15 24.06 -10.72
N THR A 208 7.30 24.22 -11.73
CA THR A 208 7.19 25.45 -12.53
C THR A 208 6.27 26.47 -11.85
N SER A 209 5.07 26.05 -11.44
CA SER A 209 4.09 26.95 -10.84
C SER A 209 4.19 27.05 -9.32
N ASN A 210 4.91 26.12 -8.68
CA ASN A 210 4.95 25.95 -7.23
C ASN A 210 3.53 25.77 -6.62
N LYS A 211 2.64 25.13 -7.39
CA LYS A 211 1.27 24.77 -6.99
C LYS A 211 1.06 23.26 -7.08
N ARG A 212 0.09 22.74 -6.34
CA ARG A 212 -0.43 21.38 -6.50
C ARG A 212 -1.95 21.41 -6.60
N TRP A 213 -2.50 20.38 -7.20
CA TRP A 213 -3.93 20.11 -7.21
C TRP A 213 -4.32 19.15 -6.09
N VAL A 214 -5.42 19.46 -5.42
CA VAL A 214 -6.15 18.56 -4.53
C VAL A 214 -7.54 18.37 -5.11
N TRP A 215 -7.97 17.13 -5.30
CA TRP A 215 -9.24 16.88 -5.97
C TRP A 215 -9.93 15.61 -5.49
N THR A 216 -11.26 15.61 -5.57
CA THR A 216 -12.10 14.48 -5.19
C THR A 216 -12.92 14.08 -6.42
N PRO A 217 -12.82 12.82 -6.90
CA PRO A 217 -13.64 12.32 -8.01
C PRO A 217 -15.14 12.52 -7.76
N GLY A 218 -15.85 12.98 -8.78
CA GLY A 218 -17.28 13.31 -8.75
C GLY A 218 -17.62 14.67 -8.12
N VAL A 219 -16.63 15.40 -7.58
CA VAL A 219 -16.87 16.61 -6.78
C VAL A 219 -16.19 17.84 -7.36
N GLY A 220 -14.86 17.83 -7.52
CA GLY A 220 -14.13 19.04 -7.92
C GLY A 220 -12.66 19.02 -7.52
N ALA A 221 -11.97 20.12 -7.83
CA ALA A 221 -10.55 20.32 -7.55
C ALA A 221 -10.23 21.74 -7.10
N ILE A 222 -9.16 21.87 -6.33
CA ILE A 222 -8.52 23.13 -5.96
C ILE A 222 -7.02 23.08 -6.28
N ALA A 223 -6.47 24.21 -6.68
CA ALA A 223 -5.03 24.43 -6.75
C ALA A 223 -4.59 25.17 -5.48
N VAL A 224 -3.54 24.67 -4.84
CA VAL A 224 -2.98 25.21 -3.60
C VAL A 224 -1.49 25.45 -3.79
N ASP A 225 -1.00 26.57 -3.27
CA ASP A 225 0.41 26.91 -3.34
C ASP A 225 1.24 26.43 -2.15
N SER A 226 2.56 26.63 -2.21
CA SER A 226 3.48 26.24 -1.14
C SER A 226 3.20 26.93 0.21
N ASN A 227 2.48 28.06 0.21
CA ASN A 227 2.07 28.79 1.41
C ASN A 227 0.67 28.39 1.89
N PHE A 228 0.07 27.34 1.31
CA PHE A 228 -1.27 26.87 1.63
C PHE A 228 -2.36 27.87 1.27
N VAL A 229 -2.18 28.65 0.21
CA VAL A 229 -3.21 29.53 -0.34
C VAL A 229 -3.88 28.85 -1.54
N VAL A 230 -5.22 28.82 -1.55
CA VAL A 230 -5.99 28.36 -2.71
C VAL A 230 -5.88 29.41 -3.82
N THR A 231 -5.29 29.02 -4.95
CA THR A 231 -5.09 29.92 -6.10
C THR A 231 -6.04 29.65 -7.26
N GLY A 232 -6.61 28.45 -7.33
CA GLY A 232 -7.56 28.07 -8.37
C GLY A 232 -8.54 27.02 -7.88
N LYS A 233 -9.70 26.91 -8.52
CA LYS A 233 -10.70 25.89 -8.19
C LYS A 233 -11.66 25.62 -9.34
N THR A 234 -12.26 24.43 -9.35
CA THR A 234 -13.43 24.14 -10.18
C THR A 234 -14.67 24.89 -9.68
N ALA A 235 -15.69 24.99 -10.53
CA ALA A 235 -17.00 25.45 -10.08
C ALA A 235 -17.61 24.42 -9.10
N PRO A 236 -18.45 24.83 -8.11
CA PRO A 236 -19.06 23.89 -7.17
C PRO A 236 -19.93 22.80 -7.81
N SER A 237 -20.45 23.05 -9.02
CA SER A 237 -21.28 22.11 -9.78
C SER A 237 -20.49 21.19 -10.72
N TYR A 238 -19.15 21.31 -10.76
CA TYR A 238 -18.33 20.59 -11.72
C TYR A 238 -18.03 19.16 -11.27
N ALA A 239 -18.62 18.16 -11.92
CA ALA A 239 -18.40 16.76 -11.59
C ALA A 239 -17.12 16.21 -12.22
N LEU A 240 -15.97 16.49 -11.58
CA LEU A 240 -14.65 16.07 -12.04
C LEU A 240 -14.50 14.54 -12.07
N LYS A 241 -14.17 13.96 -13.23
CA LYS A 241 -13.92 12.52 -13.39
C LYS A 241 -12.43 12.17 -13.32
N ASN A 242 -11.59 12.95 -13.97
CA ASN A 242 -10.14 12.72 -14.01
C ASN A 242 -9.41 14.07 -14.06
N LEU A 243 -8.21 14.10 -13.49
CA LEU A 243 -7.30 15.24 -13.51
C LEU A 243 -5.87 14.76 -13.81
N SER A 244 -5.23 15.40 -14.78
CA SER A 244 -3.77 15.33 -14.98
C SER A 244 -3.17 16.74 -14.95
N VAL A 245 -1.87 16.84 -14.66
CA VAL A 245 -1.20 18.15 -14.49
C VAL A 245 -0.26 18.41 -15.67
N MET A 246 -0.37 19.59 -16.26
CA MET A 246 0.50 20.10 -17.32
C MET A 246 1.85 20.57 -16.77
N SER A 247 2.85 20.72 -17.64
CA SER A 247 4.20 21.17 -17.26
C SER A 247 4.23 22.56 -16.61
N ASN A 248 3.27 23.42 -16.96
CA ASN A 248 3.12 24.76 -16.38
C ASN A 248 2.26 24.78 -15.09
N GLY A 249 1.79 23.62 -14.61
CA GLY A 249 0.98 23.49 -13.41
C GLY A 249 -0.53 23.58 -13.58
N ASP A 250 -1.03 23.87 -14.79
CA ASP A 250 -2.47 23.82 -15.06
C ASP A 250 -3.00 22.38 -15.04
N ALA A 251 -4.28 22.20 -14.77
CA ALA A 251 -4.91 20.90 -14.81
C ALA A 251 -5.60 20.66 -16.16
N LEU A 252 -5.49 19.45 -16.68
CA LEU A 252 -6.39 18.90 -17.68
C LEU A 252 -7.47 18.12 -16.92
N VAL A 253 -8.70 18.61 -16.97
CA VAL A 253 -9.85 18.05 -16.26
C VAL A 253 -10.85 17.46 -17.24
N SER A 254 -11.54 16.40 -16.83
CA SER A 254 -12.64 15.82 -17.60
C SER A 254 -13.94 15.73 -16.81
N ASP A 255 -15.06 16.00 -17.49
CA ASP A 255 -16.45 15.90 -17.01
C ASP A 255 -17.30 15.11 -18.01
N GLY A 256 -17.07 13.81 -18.06
CA GLY A 256 -17.71 12.94 -19.06
C GLY A 256 -16.96 13.04 -20.41
N PRO A 257 -17.60 13.52 -21.49
CA PRO A 257 -16.98 13.57 -22.82
C PRO A 257 -16.12 14.82 -23.07
N SER A 258 -16.16 15.80 -22.18
CA SER A 258 -15.40 17.03 -22.34
C SER A 258 -14.05 16.93 -21.63
N VAL A 259 -13.03 17.56 -22.23
CA VAL A 259 -11.72 17.78 -21.60
C VAL A 259 -11.45 19.27 -21.65
N SER A 260 -11.08 19.84 -20.50
CA SER A 260 -10.82 21.26 -20.37
C SER A 260 -9.46 21.52 -19.72
N ARG A 261 -8.81 22.63 -20.09
CA ARG A 261 -7.68 23.15 -19.35
C ARG A 261 -8.17 24.13 -18.29
N LEU A 262 -7.93 23.80 -17.04
CA LEU A 262 -8.21 24.64 -15.88
C LEU A 262 -6.91 25.30 -15.40
N PRO A 263 -6.77 26.62 -15.54
CA PRO A 263 -5.65 27.35 -14.97
C PRO A 263 -5.55 27.15 -13.46
N HIS A 264 -4.35 26.98 -12.93
CA HIS A 264 -4.11 26.90 -11.48
C HIS A 264 -4.36 28.24 -10.74
N THR A 265 -4.69 29.29 -11.49
CA THR A 265 -5.10 30.62 -11.00
C THR A 265 -6.60 30.90 -11.21
N ALA A 266 -7.36 29.94 -11.76
CA ALA A 266 -8.76 30.17 -12.13
C ALA A 266 -9.68 30.21 -10.90
N ALA A 267 -10.27 31.38 -10.63
CA ALA A 267 -11.30 31.53 -9.62
C ALA A 267 -12.66 31.04 -10.16
N GLY A 268 -13.21 29.98 -9.57
CA GLY A 268 -14.60 29.55 -9.85
C GLY A 268 -14.80 28.72 -11.12
N GLY A 269 -13.76 28.05 -11.62
CA GLY A 269 -13.89 27.06 -12.69
C GLY A 269 -13.86 27.62 -14.12
N THR A 270 -13.36 28.85 -14.32
CA THR A 270 -13.16 29.37 -15.69
C THR A 270 -12.07 28.57 -16.41
N PHE A 271 -12.46 27.84 -17.45
CA PHE A 271 -11.52 27.10 -18.29
C PHE A 271 -10.85 28.01 -19.30
N GLN A 272 -9.56 27.81 -19.54
CA GLN A 272 -8.85 28.48 -20.62
C GLN A 272 -9.40 28.00 -21.97
N TRP A 273 -9.60 26.69 -22.10
CA TRP A 273 -10.26 26.09 -23.24
C TRP A 273 -11.00 24.82 -22.84
N THR A 274 -11.96 24.42 -23.69
CA THR A 274 -12.70 23.17 -23.58
C THR A 274 -12.79 22.52 -24.95
N TYR A 275 -12.37 21.25 -25.03
CA TYR A 275 -12.71 20.36 -26.12
C TYR A 275 -13.99 19.59 -25.74
N LYS A 276 -15.04 19.75 -26.56
CA LYS A 276 -16.32 19.08 -26.37
C LYS A 276 -16.36 17.83 -27.26
N GLY A 277 -15.95 16.70 -26.69
CA GLY A 277 -16.06 15.40 -27.34
C GLY A 277 -17.50 14.87 -27.33
N LEU A 278 -17.75 13.84 -28.16
CA LEU A 278 -18.95 13.02 -28.08
C LEU A 278 -18.80 11.85 -27.08
N TRP A 279 -17.56 11.46 -26.82
CA TRP A 279 -17.21 10.25 -26.06
C TRP A 279 -16.26 10.58 -24.92
N ALA A 280 -16.43 9.87 -23.79
CA ALA A 280 -15.57 10.03 -22.62
C ALA A 280 -14.14 9.55 -22.90
N PRO A 281 -13.12 10.23 -22.34
CA PRO A 281 -11.76 9.70 -22.36
C PRO A 281 -11.67 8.35 -21.65
N VAL A 282 -10.93 7.42 -22.24
CA VAL A 282 -10.66 6.08 -21.68
C VAL A 282 -9.31 5.99 -20.94
N GLY A 283 -8.75 7.16 -20.66
CA GLY A 283 -7.51 7.36 -19.91
C GLY A 283 -7.27 8.85 -19.65
N PRO A 284 -6.32 9.20 -18.78
CA PRO A 284 -5.97 10.60 -18.53
C PRO A 284 -5.46 11.29 -19.80
N ALA A 285 -5.90 12.53 -20.04
CA ALA A 285 -5.34 13.36 -21.10
C ALA A 285 -3.86 13.71 -20.79
N LYS A 286 -3.05 13.88 -21.83
CA LYS A 286 -1.60 14.10 -21.69
C LYS A 286 -1.13 15.27 -22.53
N GLN A 287 -0.42 16.21 -21.92
CA GLN A 287 0.29 17.25 -22.66
C GLN A 287 1.46 16.65 -23.44
N ARG A 288 1.58 17.03 -24.72
CA ARG A 288 2.72 16.77 -25.59
C ARG A 288 3.08 18.06 -26.32
N ALA A 289 4.14 18.72 -25.84
CA ALA A 289 4.54 20.06 -26.29
C ALA A 289 3.35 21.05 -26.23
N GLU A 290 3.01 21.67 -27.35
CA GLU A 290 1.90 22.63 -27.50
C GLU A 290 0.53 21.96 -27.70
N ASN A 291 0.48 20.62 -27.70
CA ASN A 291 -0.76 19.86 -27.89
C ASN A 291 -1.16 19.11 -26.62
N VAL A 292 -2.43 18.71 -26.56
CA VAL A 292 -2.95 17.73 -25.61
C VAL A 292 -3.51 16.54 -26.38
N LEU A 293 -3.10 15.34 -25.94
CA LEU A 293 -3.57 14.06 -26.43
C LEU A 293 -4.70 13.55 -25.54
N ILE A 294 -5.81 13.14 -26.15
CA ILE A 294 -7.01 12.65 -25.47
C ILE A 294 -7.37 11.29 -26.07
N PRO A 295 -7.27 10.18 -25.31
CA PRO A 295 -7.62 8.86 -25.80
C PRO A 295 -9.13 8.64 -25.60
N ILE A 296 -9.87 8.44 -26.68
CA ILE A 296 -11.32 8.20 -26.65
C ILE A 296 -11.67 6.90 -27.36
N VAL A 297 -12.81 6.34 -27.00
CA VAL A 297 -13.42 5.23 -27.73
C VAL A 297 -14.67 5.74 -28.42
N ARG A 298 -14.81 5.48 -29.72
CA ARG A 298 -15.99 5.88 -30.51
C ARG A 298 -16.55 4.75 -31.35
N VAL A 299 -17.83 4.83 -31.68
CA VAL A 299 -18.47 4.01 -32.70
C VAL A 299 -18.52 4.82 -34.01
N PRO A 300 -17.95 4.34 -35.13
CA PRO A 300 -18.04 5.04 -36.42
C PRO A 300 -19.50 5.17 -36.87
N GLN A 301 -19.87 6.34 -37.40
CA GLN A 301 -21.25 6.67 -37.77
C GLN A 301 -21.84 5.73 -38.85
N GLU A 302 -20.99 5.14 -39.68
CA GLU A 302 -21.41 4.22 -40.75
C GLU A 302 -21.42 2.73 -40.31
N SER A 303 -21.07 2.43 -39.07
CA SER A 303 -21.01 1.06 -38.57
C SER A 303 -22.37 0.58 -38.04
N THR A 304 -22.65 -0.72 -38.17
CA THR A 304 -23.84 -1.38 -37.60
C THR A 304 -23.75 -1.60 -36.07
N GLY A 305 -22.90 -0.83 -35.37
CA GLY A 305 -22.72 -0.89 -33.92
C GLY A 305 -21.73 -1.96 -33.42
N LEU A 306 -21.14 -2.75 -34.34
CA LEU A 306 -20.17 -3.80 -34.01
C LEU A 306 -18.70 -3.36 -34.16
N LEU A 307 -18.46 -2.14 -34.66
CA LEU A 307 -17.11 -1.59 -34.82
C LEU A 307 -16.90 -0.50 -33.78
N VAL A 308 -15.86 -0.65 -32.97
CA VAL A 308 -15.43 0.32 -31.97
C VAL A 308 -14.00 0.76 -32.30
N GLU A 309 -13.72 2.05 -32.30
CA GLU A 309 -12.38 2.59 -32.56
C GLU A 309 -11.80 3.20 -31.30
N LEU A 310 -10.53 2.90 -31.02
CA LEU A 310 -9.72 3.72 -30.13
C LEU A 310 -9.05 4.82 -30.95
N VAL A 311 -9.31 6.06 -30.59
CA VAL A 311 -8.82 7.25 -31.27
C VAL A 311 -8.03 8.12 -30.30
N VAL A 312 -6.87 8.61 -30.74
CA VAL A 312 -6.16 9.68 -30.04
C VAL A 312 -6.51 10.99 -30.71
N VAL A 313 -7.29 11.81 -30.01
CA VAL A 313 -7.62 13.16 -30.40
C VAL A 313 -6.50 14.09 -29.95
N THR A 314 -6.04 14.96 -30.86
CA THR A 314 -5.06 16.00 -30.56
C THR A 314 -5.74 17.34 -30.60
N VAL A 315 -5.57 18.13 -29.54
CA VAL A 315 -6.06 19.52 -29.46
C VAL A 315 -4.90 20.48 -29.20
N ASP A 316 -5.02 21.70 -29.70
CA ASP A 316 -4.02 22.76 -29.51
C ASP A 316 -4.19 23.40 -28.13
N ALA A 317 -3.20 23.18 -27.25
CA ALA A 317 -3.25 23.61 -25.87
C ALA A 317 -3.08 25.13 -25.69
N THR A 318 -2.63 25.83 -26.74
CA THR A 318 -2.34 27.28 -26.73
C THR A 318 -3.57 28.14 -26.98
N LYS A 319 -4.62 27.56 -27.57
CA LYS A 319 -5.87 28.25 -27.90
C LYS A 319 -6.72 28.53 -26.66
N THR A 320 -7.78 29.31 -26.86
CA THR A 320 -8.74 29.69 -25.81
C THR A 320 -10.18 29.43 -26.25
N GLY A 321 -11.09 29.20 -25.31
CA GLY A 321 -12.51 28.99 -25.56
C GLY A 321 -12.84 27.56 -25.99
N SER A 322 -13.92 27.38 -26.77
CA SER A 322 -14.26 26.06 -27.31
C SER A 322 -13.31 25.73 -28.46
N ILE A 323 -12.53 24.66 -28.33
CA ILE A 323 -11.52 24.30 -29.32
C ILE A 323 -11.89 23.01 -30.06
N PRO A 324 -11.64 22.93 -31.39
CA PRO A 324 -11.87 21.72 -32.17
C PRO A 324 -10.69 20.74 -32.11
N ALA A 325 -10.94 19.56 -32.67
CA ALA A 325 -9.95 18.67 -33.30
C ALA A 325 -8.82 19.40 -34.02
N VAL A 326 -7.54 19.25 -33.64
CA VAL A 326 -6.41 19.53 -34.56
C VAL A 326 -6.22 18.34 -35.49
N SER A 327 -6.20 17.14 -34.91
CA SER A 327 -6.15 15.89 -35.65
C SER A 327 -6.77 14.77 -34.82
N GLU A 328 -7.29 13.76 -35.50
CA GLU A 328 -7.74 12.51 -34.88
C GLU A 328 -7.01 11.37 -35.55
N ARG A 329 -6.50 10.43 -34.75
CA ARG A 329 -5.76 9.28 -35.24
C ARG A 329 -6.40 8.01 -34.72
N THR A 330 -6.88 7.17 -35.62
CA THR A 330 -7.42 5.87 -35.24
C THR A 330 -6.24 4.95 -34.93
N ILE A 331 -6.09 4.59 -33.66
CA ILE A 331 -4.99 3.73 -33.19
C ILE A 331 -5.36 2.26 -33.38
N LEU A 332 -6.59 1.89 -33.03
CA LEU A 332 -7.08 0.52 -33.13
C LEU A 332 -8.56 0.49 -33.49
N GLN A 333 -8.94 -0.57 -34.20
CA GLN A 333 -10.32 -0.89 -34.55
C GLN A 333 -10.66 -2.26 -33.96
N PHE A 334 -11.79 -2.36 -33.28
CA PHE A 334 -12.31 -3.57 -32.65
C PHE A 334 -13.61 -3.98 -33.33
N THR A 335 -13.64 -5.21 -33.81
CA THR A 335 -14.87 -5.81 -34.34
C THR A 335 -15.45 -6.75 -33.28
N GLY A 336 -16.57 -6.36 -32.67
CA GLY A 336 -17.25 -7.13 -31.62
C GLY A 336 -17.86 -6.26 -30.52
N ALA A 337 -18.60 -6.89 -29.61
CA ALA A 337 -19.08 -6.24 -28.40
C ALA A 337 -17.91 -5.99 -27.43
N VAL A 338 -17.69 -4.73 -27.07
CA VAL A 338 -16.75 -4.33 -26.03
C VAL A 338 -17.55 -4.13 -24.74
N GLU A 339 -17.50 -5.10 -23.81
CA GLU A 339 -18.22 -5.01 -22.53
C GLU A 339 -17.68 -3.86 -21.66
N HIS A 340 -16.37 -3.63 -21.70
CA HIS A 340 -15.69 -2.56 -21.00
C HIS A 340 -14.67 -1.86 -21.90
N PRO A 341 -14.65 -0.51 -21.94
CA PRO A 341 -13.68 0.22 -22.75
C PRO A 341 -12.25 -0.11 -22.29
N PRO A 342 -11.28 -0.22 -23.23
CA PRO A 342 -9.88 -0.48 -22.87
C PRO A 342 -9.32 0.62 -21.98
N ILE A 343 -8.52 0.23 -20.99
CA ILE A 343 -7.76 1.17 -20.17
C ILE A 343 -6.53 1.62 -20.94
N THR A 344 -6.29 2.93 -20.96
CA THR A 344 -5.15 3.51 -21.65
C THR A 344 -4.28 4.37 -20.75
N ALA A 345 -2.98 4.37 -21.04
CA ALA A 345 -2.02 5.27 -20.44
C ALA A 345 -1.02 5.74 -21.50
N PHE A 346 -0.59 6.99 -21.42
CA PHE A 346 0.53 7.46 -22.23
C PHE A 346 1.85 7.26 -21.47
N ASN A 347 2.94 7.12 -22.23
CA ASN A 347 4.28 7.30 -21.67
C ASN A 347 4.52 8.78 -21.27
N LEU A 348 5.71 9.06 -20.71
CA LEU A 348 6.03 10.36 -20.12
C LEU A 348 5.92 11.54 -21.09
N ASP A 349 6.23 11.37 -22.37
CA ASP A 349 6.19 12.41 -23.40
C ASP A 349 4.95 12.34 -24.31
N GLY A 350 4.10 11.33 -24.14
CA GLY A 350 2.92 11.10 -24.99
C GLY A 350 3.22 10.54 -26.37
N SER A 351 4.46 10.11 -26.67
CA SER A 351 4.79 9.50 -27.97
C SER A 351 4.28 8.06 -28.13
N VAL A 352 4.03 7.36 -27.02
CA VAL A 352 3.51 6.00 -26.99
C VAL A 352 2.24 5.95 -26.14
N ILE A 353 1.22 5.25 -26.63
CA ILE A 353 0.04 4.86 -25.88
C ILE A 353 0.12 3.37 -25.55
N TYR A 354 -0.11 3.04 -24.29
CA TYR A 354 -0.28 1.68 -23.78
C TYR A 354 -1.77 1.40 -23.65
N ILE A 355 -2.21 0.27 -24.17
CA ILE A 355 -3.63 -0.06 -24.30
C ILE A 355 -3.84 -1.44 -23.72
N SER A 356 -4.65 -1.52 -22.67
CA SER A 356 -5.03 -2.78 -22.05
C SER A 356 -6.35 -3.28 -22.60
N PHE A 357 -6.33 -4.49 -23.16
CA PHE A 357 -7.49 -5.14 -23.73
C PHE A 357 -8.05 -6.21 -22.80
N PRO A 358 -9.32 -6.10 -22.37
CA PRO A 358 -10.03 -7.24 -21.81
C PRO A 358 -10.37 -8.22 -22.94
N PHE A 359 -10.17 -9.51 -22.67
CA PHE A 359 -10.61 -10.62 -23.50
C PHE A 359 -11.61 -11.49 -22.72
N ASN A 360 -12.38 -12.28 -23.46
CA ASN A 360 -13.23 -13.31 -22.88
C ASN A 360 -12.42 -14.21 -21.92
N ASN A 361 -13.09 -14.75 -20.90
CA ASN A 361 -12.49 -15.56 -19.83
C ASN A 361 -11.60 -14.78 -18.85
N ASN A 362 -11.85 -13.48 -18.63
CA ASN A 362 -11.15 -12.66 -17.65
C ASN A 362 -9.62 -12.62 -17.89
N GLN A 363 -9.22 -12.53 -19.15
CA GLN A 363 -7.82 -12.36 -19.54
C GLN A 363 -7.60 -10.94 -20.08
N SER A 364 -6.35 -10.49 -20.06
CA SER A 364 -6.00 -9.21 -20.67
C SER A 364 -4.61 -9.23 -21.28
N ARG A 365 -4.35 -8.32 -22.22
CA ARG A 365 -2.99 -8.03 -22.71
C ARG A 365 -2.79 -6.54 -22.85
N VAL A 366 -1.55 -6.09 -22.83
CA VAL A 366 -1.18 -4.70 -23.05
C VAL A 366 -0.45 -4.57 -24.37
N GLN A 367 -0.88 -3.63 -25.21
CA GLN A 367 -0.26 -3.32 -26.49
C GLN A 367 0.26 -1.89 -26.48
N ALA A 368 1.46 -1.67 -27.05
CA ALA A 368 2.07 -0.36 -27.16
C ALA A 368 2.10 0.11 -28.62
N CYS A 369 1.66 1.35 -28.83
CA CYS A 369 1.48 1.93 -30.16
C CYS A 369 2.04 3.37 -30.19
N LEU A 370 2.61 3.79 -31.31
CA LEU A 370 2.96 5.19 -31.53
C LEU A 370 1.70 6.05 -31.65
N THR A 371 1.67 7.19 -30.96
CA THR A 371 0.57 8.15 -31.06
C THR A 371 0.64 9.05 -32.29
N SER A 372 1.78 9.03 -32.99
CA SER A 372 2.06 9.86 -34.17
C SER A 372 1.83 9.14 -35.50
N MET A 373 1.20 7.97 -35.50
CA MET A 373 0.86 7.21 -36.71
C MET A 373 -0.54 6.61 -36.55
N ASP A 374 -1.24 6.40 -37.67
CA ASP A 374 -2.51 5.68 -37.68
C ASP A 374 -2.26 4.17 -37.61
N GLY A 375 -3.18 3.46 -36.97
CA GLY A 375 -3.09 2.04 -36.69
C GLY A 375 -2.07 1.69 -35.61
N CYS A 376 -2.11 0.44 -35.16
CA CYS A 376 -1.10 -0.14 -34.28
C CYS A 376 -0.50 -1.38 -34.94
N GLU A 377 0.00 -1.17 -36.15
CA GLU A 377 0.56 -2.18 -37.03
C GLU A 377 1.84 -1.66 -37.69
N GLY A 378 2.63 -2.55 -38.29
CA GLY A 378 3.86 -2.18 -39.00
C GLY A 378 4.79 -1.31 -38.15
N ALA A 379 5.13 -0.11 -38.64
CA ALA A 379 6.02 0.83 -37.93
C ALA A 379 5.35 1.56 -36.74
N ALA A 380 4.02 1.58 -36.67
CA ALA A 380 3.28 2.18 -35.55
C ALA A 380 3.21 1.25 -34.34
N TYR A 381 3.27 -0.07 -34.57
CA TYR A 381 3.35 -1.10 -33.54
C TYR A 381 4.71 -1.08 -32.83
N LYS A 382 4.70 -1.14 -31.50
CA LYS A 382 5.91 -1.28 -30.68
C LYS A 382 6.09 -2.71 -30.19
N TRP A 383 5.12 -3.20 -29.44
CA TRP A 383 5.13 -4.53 -28.83
C TRP A 383 3.74 -4.86 -28.25
N GLU A 384 3.55 -6.14 -27.91
CA GLU A 384 2.44 -6.63 -27.10
C GLU A 384 2.99 -7.48 -25.95
N SER A 385 2.33 -7.42 -24.80
CA SER A 385 2.66 -8.24 -23.65
C SER A 385 2.16 -9.68 -23.84
N PRO A 386 2.64 -10.63 -23.01
CA PRO A 386 1.93 -11.89 -22.81
C PRO A 386 0.49 -11.65 -22.31
N PHE A 387 -0.35 -12.70 -22.39
CA PHE A 387 -1.66 -12.70 -21.76
C PHE A 387 -1.54 -12.77 -20.24
N PHE A 388 -2.25 -11.88 -19.56
CA PHE A 388 -2.45 -11.89 -18.12
C PHE A 388 -3.77 -12.60 -17.79
N PRO A 389 -3.79 -13.49 -16.78
CA PRO A 389 -4.98 -14.24 -16.40
C PRO A 389 -5.94 -13.43 -15.50
N VAL A 390 -6.04 -12.12 -15.72
CA VAL A 390 -6.95 -11.20 -15.01
C VAL A 390 -7.33 -10.06 -15.94
N GLU A 391 -8.47 -9.42 -15.67
CA GLU A 391 -8.74 -8.07 -16.16
C GLU A 391 -7.79 -7.06 -15.50
N ILE A 392 -7.19 -6.19 -16.33
CA ILE A 392 -6.34 -5.10 -15.85
C ILE A 392 -7.21 -3.91 -15.43
N GLN A 393 -6.89 -3.33 -14.29
CA GLN A 393 -7.54 -2.17 -13.70
C GLN A 393 -6.68 -0.90 -13.80
N GLY A 394 -5.37 -1.03 -14.04
CA GLY A 394 -4.48 0.12 -14.18
C GLY A 394 -3.18 -0.18 -14.93
N VAL A 395 -2.68 0.84 -15.62
CA VAL A 395 -1.39 0.83 -16.32
C VAL A 395 -0.63 2.08 -15.91
N PHE A 396 0.51 1.91 -15.23
CA PHE A 396 1.29 3.01 -14.67
C PHE A 396 2.73 2.95 -15.15
N HIS A 397 3.29 4.06 -15.63
CA HIS A 397 4.72 4.15 -15.91
C HIS A 397 5.47 4.52 -14.63
N TYR A 398 6.64 3.91 -14.42
CA TYR A 398 7.52 4.24 -13.30
C TYR A 398 8.99 4.03 -13.71
N ALA A 399 9.93 4.23 -12.79
CA ALA A 399 11.36 4.10 -13.06
C ALA A 399 11.81 4.93 -14.28
N SER A 400 11.51 6.24 -14.26
CA SER A 400 11.77 7.18 -15.36
C SER A 400 11.13 6.76 -16.69
N GLY A 401 10.04 6.00 -16.64
CA GLY A 401 9.34 5.50 -17.82
C GLY A 401 9.98 4.25 -18.43
N SER A 402 11.05 3.70 -17.84
CA SER A 402 11.67 2.46 -18.32
C SER A 402 10.83 1.21 -18.01
N ARG A 403 9.87 1.32 -17.08
CA ARG A 403 9.01 0.21 -16.64
C ARG A 403 7.54 0.60 -16.63
N LEU A 404 6.69 -0.41 -16.76
CA LEU A 404 5.24 -0.31 -16.61
C LEU A 404 4.76 -1.25 -15.51
N ALA A 405 3.92 -0.77 -14.61
CA ALA A 405 3.16 -1.60 -13.70
C ALA A 405 1.76 -1.86 -14.29
N ILE A 406 1.43 -3.14 -14.46
CA ILE A 406 0.17 -3.65 -14.95
C ILE A 406 -0.58 -4.21 -13.76
N VAL A 407 -1.62 -3.52 -13.34
CA VAL A 407 -2.34 -3.75 -12.09
C VAL A 407 -3.66 -4.41 -12.41
N GLY A 408 -3.83 -5.67 -12.04
CA GLY A 408 -5.14 -6.33 -11.99
C GLY A 408 -5.77 -6.23 -10.59
N LEU A 409 -6.86 -6.98 -10.37
CA LEU A 409 -7.61 -6.91 -9.11
C LEU A 409 -6.78 -7.29 -7.87
N GLN A 410 -5.91 -8.30 -7.97
CA GLN A 410 -5.09 -8.81 -6.85
C GLN A 410 -3.63 -9.03 -7.21
N ARG A 411 -3.25 -8.77 -8.46
CA ARG A 411 -1.96 -9.14 -9.04
C ARG A 411 -1.34 -7.98 -9.78
N VAL A 412 -0.04 -7.78 -9.60
CA VAL A 412 0.76 -6.80 -10.34
C VAL A 412 1.86 -7.48 -11.15
N TRP A 413 1.92 -7.15 -12.43
CA TRP A 413 3.06 -7.45 -13.30
C TRP A 413 3.81 -6.17 -13.63
N PHE A 414 5.12 -6.29 -13.79
CA PHE A 414 6.01 -5.24 -14.22
C PHE A 414 6.55 -5.60 -15.59
N LEU A 415 6.42 -4.68 -16.54
CA LEU A 415 6.91 -4.83 -17.90
C LEU A 415 8.09 -3.90 -18.17
N ASP A 416 9.02 -4.35 -18.99
CA ASP A 416 9.93 -3.44 -19.68
C ASP A 416 9.15 -2.60 -20.70
N SER A 417 9.23 -1.28 -20.57
CA SER A 417 8.44 -0.35 -21.40
C SER A 417 8.78 -0.36 -22.89
N ASN A 418 9.95 -0.88 -23.27
CA ASN A 418 10.44 -0.91 -24.64
C ASN A 418 10.13 -2.22 -25.36
N SER A 419 9.98 -3.32 -24.62
CA SER A 419 9.80 -4.67 -25.17
C SER A 419 8.49 -5.34 -24.78
N GLY A 420 7.79 -4.86 -23.75
CA GLY A 420 6.56 -5.50 -23.24
C GLY A 420 6.78 -6.79 -22.46
N LEU A 421 8.03 -7.17 -22.22
CA LEU A 421 8.39 -8.39 -21.50
C LEU A 421 8.17 -8.24 -20.00
N VAL A 422 7.64 -9.29 -19.36
CA VAL A 422 7.50 -9.38 -17.90
C VAL A 422 8.89 -9.47 -17.27
N VAL A 423 9.20 -8.50 -16.41
CA VAL A 423 10.49 -8.37 -15.71
C VAL A 423 10.41 -8.71 -14.22
N ASN A 424 9.24 -9.12 -13.72
CA ASN A 424 9.11 -9.62 -12.36
C ASN A 424 10.17 -10.68 -12.06
N LYS A 425 10.69 -10.69 -10.83
CA LYS A 425 11.54 -11.78 -10.34
C LYS A 425 10.86 -13.14 -10.57
N GLY A 426 11.51 -14.01 -11.33
CA GLY A 426 10.99 -15.33 -11.68
C GLY A 426 9.82 -15.33 -12.68
N GLY A 427 9.47 -14.18 -13.27
CA GLY A 427 8.37 -14.05 -14.23
C GLY A 427 6.97 -14.12 -13.61
N THR A 428 6.86 -14.11 -12.28
CA THR A 428 5.59 -14.26 -11.55
C THR A 428 5.06 -12.92 -11.04
N SER A 429 3.74 -12.75 -10.99
CA SER A 429 3.13 -11.55 -10.42
C SER A 429 3.50 -11.35 -8.95
N VAL A 430 3.39 -10.11 -8.51
CA VAL A 430 3.31 -9.78 -7.08
C VAL A 430 1.84 -9.78 -6.70
N ASP A 431 1.46 -10.69 -5.80
CA ASP A 431 0.07 -10.92 -5.43
C ASP A 431 -0.24 -10.25 -4.08
N ALA A 432 -1.47 -9.76 -3.92
CA ALA A 432 -2.02 -9.33 -2.64
C ALA A 432 -2.32 -10.54 -1.74
N SER A 433 -2.26 -10.37 -0.42
CA SER A 433 -2.55 -11.45 0.52
C SER A 433 -4.00 -11.91 0.48
N GLY A 434 -4.21 -13.23 0.47
CA GLY A 434 -5.53 -13.84 0.66
C GLY A 434 -6.59 -13.39 -0.35
N GLN A 435 -7.57 -12.60 0.11
CA GLN A 435 -8.67 -12.05 -0.69
C GLN A 435 -8.58 -10.52 -0.85
N LEU A 436 -7.47 -9.90 -0.42
CA LEU A 436 -7.28 -8.46 -0.57
C LEU A 436 -7.20 -8.10 -2.06
N GLN A 437 -7.68 -6.90 -2.38
CA GLN A 437 -7.66 -6.31 -3.70
C GLN A 437 -6.70 -5.13 -3.72
N ILE A 438 -6.07 -4.88 -4.85
CA ILE A 438 -5.18 -3.73 -5.01
C ILE A 438 -6.06 -2.50 -5.12
N LEU A 439 -5.99 -1.64 -4.10
CA LEU A 439 -6.79 -0.42 -4.04
C LEU A 439 -6.00 0.76 -4.59
N GLN A 440 -4.70 0.77 -4.33
CA GLN A 440 -3.81 1.86 -4.69
C GLN A 440 -2.39 1.36 -4.99
N VAL A 441 -1.65 2.20 -5.71
CA VAL A 441 -0.23 2.02 -5.93
C VAL A 441 0.49 3.34 -5.68
N GLN A 442 1.67 3.27 -5.07
CA GLN A 442 2.56 4.41 -4.91
C GLN A 442 3.86 4.08 -5.64
N MET A 443 4.20 4.90 -6.62
CA MET A 443 5.49 4.80 -7.30
C MET A 443 6.56 5.49 -6.46
N GLY A 444 7.80 5.04 -6.56
CA GLY A 444 8.93 5.81 -6.08
C GLY A 444 9.06 7.16 -6.81
N ARG A 445 10.08 7.95 -6.43
CA ARG A 445 10.42 9.18 -7.17
C ARG A 445 10.78 8.86 -8.62
N ALA A 446 10.66 9.86 -9.49
CA ALA A 446 10.81 9.70 -10.94
C ALA A 446 12.09 8.96 -11.38
N ASN A 447 13.18 9.05 -10.63
CA ASN A 447 14.48 8.44 -10.88
C ASN A 447 14.75 7.13 -10.09
N THR A 448 13.74 6.56 -9.44
CA THR A 448 13.86 5.35 -8.61
C THR A 448 13.05 4.20 -9.20
N SER A 449 13.47 2.96 -8.90
CA SER A 449 12.80 1.73 -9.37
C SER A 449 11.74 1.19 -8.41
N GLU A 450 11.55 1.87 -7.28
CA GLU A 450 10.69 1.42 -6.19
C GLU A 450 9.22 1.50 -6.57
N PHE A 451 8.45 0.53 -6.10
CA PHE A 451 7.02 0.48 -6.30
C PHE A 451 6.34 -0.13 -5.08
N TYR A 452 5.26 0.49 -4.61
CA TYR A 452 4.51 0.05 -3.45
C TYR A 452 3.08 -0.27 -3.85
N ILE A 453 2.63 -1.46 -3.49
CA ILE A 453 1.29 -1.95 -3.75
C ILE A 453 0.52 -1.86 -2.44
N LEU A 454 -0.63 -1.20 -2.47
CA LEU A 454 -1.50 -1.00 -1.32
C LEU A 454 -2.79 -1.80 -1.55
N ALA A 455 -2.97 -2.86 -0.76
CA ALA A 455 -4.10 -3.77 -0.91
C ALA A 455 -5.00 -3.73 0.33
N GLY A 456 -6.30 -3.96 0.13
CA GLY A 456 -7.31 -3.94 1.18
C GLY A 456 -8.55 -4.78 0.82
N PRO A 457 -9.52 -4.91 1.72
CA PRO A 457 -10.75 -5.65 1.43
C PRO A 457 -11.50 -5.06 0.24
N ALA A 458 -12.28 -5.88 -0.47
CA ALA A 458 -13.19 -5.36 -1.49
C ALA A 458 -14.20 -4.37 -0.87
N PRO A 459 -14.66 -3.35 -1.62
CA PRO A 459 -15.78 -2.52 -1.20
C PRO A 459 -16.98 -3.38 -0.76
N GLY A 460 -17.56 -3.04 0.39
CA GLY A 460 -18.76 -3.73 0.89
C GLY A 460 -19.99 -3.46 0.02
N SER A 461 -21.16 -3.98 0.42
CA SER A 461 -22.43 -3.78 -0.29
C SER A 461 -22.87 -2.31 -0.41
N SER A 462 -22.32 -1.42 0.41
CA SER A 462 -22.53 0.04 0.31
C SER A 462 -21.78 0.69 -0.86
N GLY A 463 -20.85 -0.03 -1.49
CA GLY A 463 -19.99 0.49 -2.56
C GLY A 463 -18.98 1.54 -2.10
N LEU A 464 -18.86 1.79 -0.79
CA LEU A 464 -17.91 2.75 -0.25
C LEU A 464 -16.47 2.21 -0.37
N PRO A 465 -15.49 3.07 -0.71
CA PRO A 465 -14.09 2.67 -0.73
C PRO A 465 -13.65 2.13 0.63
N THR A 466 -12.87 1.05 0.59
CA THR A 466 -12.15 0.51 1.74
C THR A 466 -10.76 1.15 1.84
N MET A 467 -10.15 1.07 3.02
CA MET A 467 -8.77 1.51 3.21
C MET A 467 -7.81 0.34 2.97
N PRO A 468 -6.61 0.60 2.44
CA PRO A 468 -5.56 -0.42 2.41
C PRO A 468 -5.26 -0.94 3.82
N GLN A 469 -4.94 -2.23 3.89
CA GLN A 469 -4.55 -2.96 5.10
C GLN A 469 -3.23 -3.69 4.90
N GLU A 470 -2.75 -3.78 3.66
CA GLU A 470 -1.49 -4.39 3.28
C GLU A 470 -0.66 -3.41 2.46
N ILE A 471 0.64 -3.38 2.71
CA ILE A 471 1.63 -2.83 1.80
C ILE A 471 2.59 -3.92 1.35
N VAL A 472 2.84 -3.98 0.05
CA VAL A 472 3.92 -4.78 -0.55
C VAL A 472 4.91 -3.82 -1.19
N ALA A 473 6.11 -3.76 -0.66
CA ALA A 473 7.20 -2.95 -1.23
C ALA A 473 8.02 -3.79 -2.21
N VAL A 474 8.23 -3.26 -3.40
CA VAL A 474 9.07 -3.83 -4.45
C VAL A 474 10.23 -2.87 -4.68
N ASP A 475 11.45 -3.38 -4.51
CA ASP A 475 12.68 -2.60 -4.64
C ASP A 475 12.97 -2.25 -6.11
N SER A 476 12.96 -3.28 -6.94
CA SER A 476 12.87 -3.19 -8.40
C SER A 476 12.07 -4.39 -8.90
N ALA A 477 11.50 -4.30 -10.10
CA ALA A 477 10.72 -5.40 -10.67
C ALA A 477 11.48 -6.73 -10.66
N GLU A 478 12.77 -6.68 -11.01
CA GLU A 478 13.67 -7.82 -11.17
C GLU A 478 14.09 -8.40 -9.81
N GLN A 479 14.11 -7.58 -8.75
CA GLN A 479 14.45 -8.02 -7.39
C GLN A 479 13.24 -8.54 -6.62
N GLY A 480 12.03 -8.16 -7.03
CA GLY A 480 10.76 -8.61 -6.45
C GLY A 480 10.47 -7.98 -5.09
N GLU A 481 9.69 -8.69 -4.28
CA GLU A 481 9.25 -8.21 -2.96
C GLU A 481 10.44 -7.98 -2.01
N LEU A 482 10.51 -6.75 -1.50
CA LEU A 482 11.41 -6.36 -0.44
C LEU A 482 10.81 -6.72 0.93
N PHE A 483 9.57 -6.28 1.16
CA PHE A 483 8.79 -6.58 2.35
C PHE A 483 7.28 -6.53 2.08
N ARG A 484 6.53 -7.20 2.94
CA ARG A 484 5.07 -7.17 2.99
C ARG A 484 4.64 -6.97 4.43
N TYR A 485 3.77 -6.00 4.67
CA TYR A 485 3.30 -5.68 6.01
C TYR A 485 1.80 -5.46 6.02
N GLU A 486 1.11 -6.15 6.93
CA GLU A 486 -0.34 -6.09 7.10
C GLU A 486 -0.69 -5.42 8.43
N VAL A 487 -1.77 -4.66 8.46
CA VAL A 487 -2.34 -4.01 9.65
C VAL A 487 -3.84 -4.28 9.75
N SER A 488 -4.37 -4.22 10.97
CA SER A 488 -5.81 -4.40 11.22
C SER A 488 -6.66 -3.14 11.00
N SER A 489 -6.02 -1.98 10.83
CA SER A 489 -6.66 -0.66 10.72
C SER A 489 -6.66 -0.14 9.28
N SER A 490 -6.26 1.12 9.07
CA SER A 490 -5.94 1.70 7.77
C SER A 490 -4.44 1.77 7.54
N LEU A 491 -4.06 1.76 6.26
CA LEU A 491 -2.72 1.93 5.77
C LEU A 491 -2.70 2.87 4.57
N SER A 492 -1.67 3.70 4.48
CA SER A 492 -1.28 4.37 3.24
C SER A 492 0.22 4.59 3.21
N CYS A 493 0.73 5.09 2.08
CA CYS A 493 2.10 5.55 2.03
C CYS A 493 2.31 6.70 1.06
N SER A 494 3.42 7.40 1.25
CA SER A 494 3.96 8.36 0.30
C SER A 494 5.49 8.36 0.39
N VAL A 495 6.15 8.84 -0.66
CA VAL A 495 7.61 8.93 -0.73
C VAL A 495 8.01 10.40 -0.67
N ASP A 496 8.98 10.74 0.16
CA ASP A 496 9.49 12.11 0.29
C ASP A 496 10.53 12.46 -0.80
N ASP A 497 11.00 13.70 -0.84
CA ASP A 497 11.88 14.21 -1.92
C ASP A 497 13.23 13.49 -1.97
N SER A 498 13.62 12.80 -0.89
CA SER A 498 14.83 11.98 -0.83
C SER A 498 14.61 10.52 -1.24
N GLY A 499 13.39 10.14 -1.63
CA GLY A 499 13.04 8.75 -1.93
C GLY A 499 12.72 7.94 -0.68
N ARG A 500 12.47 8.58 0.48
CA ARG A 500 12.18 7.85 1.71
C ARG A 500 10.68 7.51 1.79
N LEU A 501 10.37 6.24 2.06
CA LEU A 501 9.01 5.80 2.31
C LEU A 501 8.51 6.26 3.69
N TRP A 502 7.35 6.90 3.68
CA TRP A 502 6.54 7.21 4.85
C TRP A 502 5.24 6.43 4.77
N MET A 503 4.84 5.79 5.87
CA MET A 503 3.61 5.00 5.95
C MET A 503 2.71 5.55 7.03
N ARG A 504 1.42 5.71 6.71
CA ARG A 504 0.39 5.95 7.71
C ARG A 504 -0.14 4.60 8.16
N LEU A 505 -0.08 4.31 9.45
CA LEU A 505 -0.56 3.08 10.07
C LEU A 505 -1.55 3.44 11.19
N GLY A 506 -2.84 3.49 10.86
CA GLY A 506 -3.87 4.01 11.77
C GLY A 506 -3.57 5.46 12.18
N ASN A 507 -3.32 5.69 13.47
CA ASN A 507 -3.03 7.03 14.01
C ASN A 507 -1.53 7.40 14.06
N ASN A 508 -0.67 6.55 13.50
CA ASN A 508 0.77 6.75 13.50
C ASN A 508 1.29 7.01 12.09
N LEU A 509 2.24 7.91 11.97
CA LEU A 509 3.04 8.09 10.77
C LEU A 509 4.44 7.52 11.01
N VAL A 510 4.88 6.66 10.11
CA VAL A 510 6.07 5.85 10.29
C VAL A 510 7.05 6.12 9.16
N GLN A 511 8.29 6.42 9.51
CA GLN A 511 9.39 6.55 8.55
C GLN A 511 10.04 5.18 8.38
N ALA A 512 9.81 4.51 7.26
CA ALA A 512 10.46 3.22 6.95
C ALA A 512 11.99 3.37 6.97
N LEU A 513 12.78 2.30 7.04
CA LEU A 513 14.23 2.37 6.81
C LEU A 513 14.53 2.79 5.35
N THR A 514 15.75 3.27 5.06
CA THR A 514 16.17 3.40 3.65
C THR A 514 16.24 2.01 3.00
N LEU A 515 16.19 1.95 1.67
CA LEU A 515 16.44 0.69 0.98
C LEU A 515 17.80 0.05 1.31
N PRO A 516 18.94 0.77 1.34
CA PRO A 516 20.22 0.14 1.69
C PRO A 516 20.24 -0.41 3.11
N GLU A 517 19.60 0.27 4.07
CA GLU A 517 19.42 -0.23 5.43
C GLU A 517 18.58 -1.50 5.45
N TYR A 518 17.45 -1.53 4.74
CA TYR A 518 16.63 -2.73 4.60
C TYR A 518 17.39 -3.89 3.95
N ARG A 519 18.18 -3.64 2.91
CA ARG A 519 19.03 -4.66 2.27
C ARG A 519 20.14 -5.15 3.19
N ALA A 520 20.68 -4.30 4.07
CA ALA A 520 21.70 -4.67 5.04
C ALA A 520 21.12 -5.55 6.15
N VAL A 521 19.89 -5.26 6.60
CA VAL A 521 19.18 -6.00 7.65
C VAL A 521 18.66 -7.37 7.17
N LYS A 522 18.34 -7.51 5.87
CA LYS A 522 17.90 -8.78 5.26
C LYS A 522 19.01 -9.84 5.14
N LYS A 523 20.29 -9.45 5.30
CA LYS A 523 21.43 -10.37 5.27
C LYS A 523 21.64 -11.01 6.62
#